data_AF-A0A3L7VQW1-F1
#
_entry.id   AF-A0A3L7VQW1-F1
#
_cell.length_a   1.000
_cell.length_b   1.000
_cell.length_c   1.000
_cell.angle_alpha   90.00
_cell.angle_beta   90.00
_cell.angle_gamma   90.00
#
_symmetry.space_group_name_H-M   'P 1'
#
loop_
_entity.id
_entity.type
_entity.pdbx_description
1 polymer ?
#
loop_
_entity_poly.entity_id
_entity_poly.type
_entity_poly.pdbx_seq_one_letter_code
_entity_poly.pdbx_strand_id
1 'polypeptide(L)'
;MAWIGGSAGVFRLHDSDDNCGSMVSLSDAADIFDVEVSVLAGLANTTLKFTEVEGEQFVNELDLHKAWGSGVIPTAHPSRIGSAKRSLDELILMKLVKLVYPAALITPQMKAGRLQADLFVELENKRIAIEFFGPSHFIPQYPGELKPPDERRSAIETKLNCECVVWPYWIQRCESNVRALYQPSTVGKASVWSTKAHFGDFVLPDSAEIIVDLSQRFNAVGTEGIGYMYLATRTKNKPVHPIVKRILEGKERSERLIPKGNARPSSFWLPECIERLSAESA
;
A
#
# COMPACT_ATOMS: atom_id res chain seq x y z
N MET A 1 -3.79 15.29 -8.51
CA MET A 1 -2.31 15.21 -8.44
C MET A 1 -1.90 13.76 -8.39
N ALA A 2 -0.84 13.36 -9.09
CA ALA A 2 -0.28 12.02 -8.95
C ALA A 2 0.51 11.95 -7.63
N TRP A 3 0.02 11.15 -6.67
CA TRP A 3 0.70 10.89 -5.40
C TRP A 3 1.92 10.00 -5.56
N ILE A 4 1.99 9.29 -6.67
CA ILE A 4 3.13 8.46 -7.04
C ILE A 4 4.30 9.39 -7.44
N GLY A 5 5.42 9.25 -6.73
CA GLY A 5 6.72 9.84 -7.02
C GLY A 5 7.42 9.15 -8.19
N GLY A 6 8.75 9.29 -8.26
CA GLY A 6 9.55 8.50 -9.19
C GLY A 6 9.45 7.02 -8.83
N SER A 7 9.27 6.17 -9.83
CA SER A 7 9.26 4.73 -9.63
C SER A 7 10.59 4.26 -9.05
N ALA A 8 10.51 3.50 -7.96
CA ALA A 8 11.66 3.04 -7.22
C ALA A 8 11.39 1.63 -6.67
N GLY A 9 12.44 0.81 -6.68
CA GLY A 9 12.39 -0.55 -6.16
C GLY A 9 11.65 -1.52 -7.06
N VAL A 10 11.85 -2.80 -6.78
CA VAL A 10 11.15 -3.91 -7.42
C VAL A 10 10.13 -4.50 -6.47
N PHE A 11 8.98 -4.90 -7.02
CA PHE A 11 8.00 -5.73 -6.35
C PHE A 11 8.04 -7.12 -6.98
N ARG A 12 8.09 -8.15 -6.13
CA ARG A 12 8.01 -9.55 -6.53
C ARG A 12 6.85 -10.20 -5.79
N LEU A 13 5.93 -10.86 -6.50
CA LEU A 13 4.71 -11.39 -5.89
C LEU A 13 5.03 -12.53 -4.90
N HIS A 14 5.87 -13.47 -5.31
CA HIS A 14 6.30 -14.64 -4.52
C HIS A 14 7.43 -14.36 -3.52
N ASP A 15 7.92 -13.12 -3.46
CA ASP A 15 8.91 -12.68 -2.48
C ASP A 15 8.53 -11.29 -1.96
N SER A 16 7.22 -11.11 -1.76
CA SER A 16 6.60 -9.80 -1.52
C SER A 16 6.94 -9.23 -0.15
N ASP A 17 7.40 -10.05 0.80
CA ASP A 17 7.87 -9.58 2.09
C ASP A 17 9.20 -8.83 1.96
N ASP A 18 10.10 -9.26 1.07
CA ASP A 18 11.44 -8.68 0.93
C ASP A 18 11.58 -7.71 -0.24
N ASN A 19 10.61 -7.69 -1.16
CA ASN A 19 10.62 -6.84 -2.36
C ASN A 19 9.45 -5.87 -2.34
N CYS A 20 9.76 -4.58 -2.21
CA CYS A 20 8.78 -3.52 -2.18
C CYS A 20 9.19 -2.40 -3.14
N GLY A 21 8.32 -2.14 -4.12
CA GLY A 21 8.62 -1.24 -5.21
C GLY A 21 7.45 -1.04 -6.16
N SER A 22 7.63 -0.14 -7.12
CA SER A 22 6.64 0.15 -8.17
C SER A 22 6.96 -0.52 -9.50
N MET A 23 8.10 -1.22 -9.59
CA MET A 23 8.46 -1.98 -10.78
C MET A 23 8.08 -3.44 -10.55
N VAL A 24 7.12 -3.94 -11.32
CA VAL A 24 6.61 -5.31 -11.21
C VAL A 24 7.26 -6.16 -12.29
N SER A 25 7.75 -7.36 -11.95
CA SER A 25 8.30 -8.26 -12.95
C SER A 25 7.23 -8.64 -13.98
N LEU A 26 7.65 -8.95 -15.20
CA LEU A 26 6.73 -9.35 -16.26
C LEU A 26 5.95 -10.64 -15.88
N SER A 27 6.60 -11.59 -15.22
CA SER A 27 5.97 -12.83 -14.74
C SER A 27 4.93 -12.55 -13.66
N ASP A 28 5.26 -11.73 -12.66
CA ASP A 28 4.31 -11.41 -11.60
C ASP A 28 3.15 -10.56 -12.12
N ALA A 29 3.41 -9.64 -13.05
CA ALA A 29 2.34 -8.88 -13.69
C ALA A 29 1.37 -9.80 -14.44
N ALA A 30 1.90 -10.79 -15.17
CA ALA A 30 1.09 -11.77 -15.89
C ALA A 30 0.23 -12.60 -14.91
N ASP A 31 0.81 -13.06 -13.80
CA ASP A 31 0.05 -13.74 -12.74
C ASP A 31 -1.01 -12.81 -12.15
N ILE A 32 -0.66 -11.57 -11.77
CA ILE A 32 -1.61 -10.61 -11.19
C ILE A 32 -2.85 -10.41 -12.08
N PHE A 33 -2.64 -10.35 -13.40
CA PHE A 33 -3.71 -10.17 -14.37
C PHE A 33 -4.35 -11.49 -14.85
N ASP A 34 -3.91 -12.66 -14.39
CA ASP A 34 -4.37 -13.96 -14.91
C ASP A 34 -4.26 -14.06 -16.44
N VAL A 35 -3.09 -13.70 -16.99
CA VAL A 35 -2.78 -13.82 -18.42
C VAL A 35 -1.44 -14.50 -18.62
N GLU A 36 -1.21 -15.02 -19.82
CA GLU A 36 0.11 -15.55 -20.20
C GLU A 36 1.13 -14.41 -20.30
N VAL A 37 2.39 -14.70 -19.94
CA VAL A 37 3.52 -13.75 -20.07
C VAL A 37 3.63 -13.19 -21.49
N SER A 38 3.37 -14.02 -22.50
CA SER A 38 3.42 -13.63 -23.91
C SER A 38 2.40 -12.55 -24.28
N VAL A 39 1.26 -12.48 -23.58
CA VAL A 39 0.23 -11.45 -23.78
C VAL A 39 0.79 -10.08 -23.40
N LEU A 40 1.41 -9.97 -22.23
CA LEU A 40 2.01 -8.72 -21.77
C LEU A 40 3.26 -8.36 -22.59
N ALA A 41 4.08 -9.35 -22.95
CA ALA A 41 5.23 -9.14 -23.83
C ALA A 41 4.82 -8.59 -25.20
N GLY A 42 3.68 -9.03 -25.74
CA GLY A 42 3.11 -8.50 -26.99
C GLY A 42 2.71 -7.02 -26.94
N LEU A 43 2.56 -6.45 -25.74
CA LEU A 43 2.28 -5.03 -25.52
C LEU A 43 3.56 -4.18 -25.35
N ALA A 44 4.74 -4.80 -25.48
CA ALA A 44 6.03 -4.13 -25.43
C ALA A 44 6.09 -2.99 -26.45
N ASN A 45 6.66 -1.85 -26.02
CA ASN A 45 6.98 -0.69 -26.86
C ASN A 45 5.80 0.00 -27.55
N THR A 46 4.56 -0.49 -27.36
CA THR A 46 3.33 0.16 -27.81
C THR A 46 2.58 0.76 -26.64
N THR A 47 2.36 -0.03 -25.58
CA THR A 47 1.60 0.37 -24.40
C THR A 47 2.42 0.24 -23.12
N LEU A 48 3.22 -0.82 -23.00
CA LEU A 48 4.06 -1.08 -21.84
C LEU A 48 5.53 -0.79 -22.14
N LYS A 49 6.18 -0.08 -21.21
CA LYS A 49 7.62 0.18 -21.25
C LYS A 49 8.31 -0.78 -20.29
N PHE A 50 9.10 -1.68 -20.85
CA PHE A 50 9.89 -2.62 -20.08
C PHE A 50 11.28 -2.04 -19.78
N THR A 51 11.76 -2.30 -18.57
CA THR A 51 13.13 -2.02 -18.13
C THR A 51 13.74 -3.32 -17.67
N GLU A 52 14.98 -3.58 -18.08
CA GLU A 52 15.72 -4.77 -17.63
C GLU A 52 16.47 -4.47 -16.33
N VAL A 53 16.30 -5.34 -15.34
CA VAL A 53 17.03 -5.29 -14.06
C VAL A 53 17.50 -6.71 -13.79
N GLU A 54 18.81 -6.92 -13.67
CA GLU A 54 19.41 -8.23 -13.35
C GLU A 54 18.98 -9.36 -14.33
N GLY A 55 18.77 -9.03 -15.61
CA GLY A 55 18.36 -9.99 -16.64
C GLY A 55 16.86 -10.32 -16.67
N GLU A 56 16.05 -9.65 -15.85
CA GLU A 56 14.60 -9.81 -15.79
C GLU A 56 13.89 -8.53 -16.26
N GLN A 57 12.74 -8.70 -16.94
CA GLN A 57 11.96 -7.58 -17.45
C GLN A 57 10.97 -7.09 -16.40
N PHE A 58 10.99 -5.79 -16.15
CA PHE A 58 10.09 -5.11 -15.23
C PHE A 58 9.27 -4.03 -15.94
N VAL A 59 8.08 -3.78 -15.43
CA VAL A 59 7.17 -2.74 -15.91
C VAL A 59 6.69 -1.87 -14.75
N ASN A 60 6.46 -0.59 -15.04
CA ASN A 60 5.96 0.35 -14.07
C ASN A 60 4.50 0.04 -13.70
N GLU A 61 4.20 -0.03 -12.41
CA GLU A 61 2.83 -0.23 -11.88
C GLU A 61 1.82 0.78 -12.45
N LEU A 62 2.24 2.04 -12.66
CA LEU A 62 1.37 3.06 -13.24
C LEU A 62 1.03 2.77 -14.71
N ASP A 63 1.98 2.22 -15.47
CA ASP A 63 1.76 1.87 -16.88
C ASP A 63 0.86 0.64 -16.98
N LEU A 64 1.05 -0.36 -16.10
CA LEU A 64 0.13 -1.49 -15.93
C LEU A 64 -1.28 -1.03 -15.61
N HIS A 65 -1.43 -0.14 -14.61
CA HIS A 65 -2.73 0.37 -14.19
C HIS A 65 -3.45 1.12 -15.32
N LYS A 66 -2.73 1.93 -16.11
CA LYS A 66 -3.29 2.61 -17.28
C LYS A 66 -3.72 1.63 -18.38
N ALA A 67 -2.85 0.67 -18.74
CA ALA A 67 -3.13 -0.31 -19.78
C ALA A 67 -4.33 -1.19 -19.44
N TRP A 68 -4.43 -1.62 -18.17
CA TRP A 68 -5.60 -2.33 -17.65
C TRP A 68 -6.85 -1.45 -17.63
N GLY A 69 -6.73 -0.21 -17.14
CA GLY A 69 -7.83 0.75 -17.08
C GLY A 69 -8.42 1.09 -18.45
N SER A 70 -7.61 1.06 -19.51
CA SER A 70 -8.03 1.27 -20.90
C SER A 70 -8.48 -0.01 -21.62
N GLY A 71 -8.48 -1.16 -20.94
CA GLY A 71 -8.93 -2.44 -21.51
C GLY A 71 -7.96 -3.06 -22.51
N VAL A 72 -6.69 -2.64 -22.52
CA VAL A 72 -5.67 -3.17 -23.44
C VAL A 72 -5.16 -4.54 -22.97
N ILE A 73 -5.09 -4.76 -21.66
CA ILE A 73 -4.74 -6.06 -21.08
C ILE A 73 -6.00 -6.94 -21.08
N PRO A 74 -6.02 -8.07 -21.83
CA PRO A 74 -7.20 -8.92 -21.97
C PRO A 74 -7.34 -9.89 -20.79
N THR A 75 -7.67 -9.33 -19.62
CA THR A 75 -7.85 -10.07 -18.36
C THR A 75 -9.34 -10.28 -18.04
N ALA A 76 -9.64 -11.34 -17.30
CA ALA A 76 -10.95 -11.57 -16.70
C ALA A 76 -11.26 -10.59 -15.54
N HIS A 77 -10.27 -9.87 -15.04
CA HIS A 77 -10.42 -8.88 -13.98
C HIS A 77 -10.85 -7.52 -14.55
N PRO A 78 -12.12 -7.09 -14.45
CA PRO A 78 -12.51 -5.81 -15.01
C PRO A 78 -11.96 -4.66 -14.16
N SER A 79 -11.58 -3.55 -14.81
CA SER A 79 -11.14 -2.31 -14.14
C SER A 79 -12.28 -1.55 -13.47
N ARG A 80 -13.52 -1.98 -13.67
CA ARG A 80 -14.72 -1.46 -13.03
C ARG A 80 -15.74 -2.56 -12.76
N ILE A 81 -16.44 -2.47 -11.63
CA ILE A 81 -17.60 -3.31 -11.32
C ILE A 81 -18.80 -2.38 -11.09
N GLY A 82 -19.75 -2.40 -12.02
CA GLY A 82 -20.80 -1.38 -12.09
C GLY A 82 -20.19 0.02 -12.30
N SER A 83 -20.47 0.95 -11.38
CA SER A 83 -19.89 2.31 -11.40
C SER A 83 -18.57 2.43 -10.64
N ALA A 84 -18.20 1.44 -9.84
CA ALA A 84 -17.00 1.49 -9.00
C ALA A 84 -15.74 1.22 -9.83
N LYS A 85 -14.75 2.10 -9.72
CA LYS A 85 -13.41 1.88 -10.27
C LYS A 85 -12.61 0.99 -9.33
N ARG A 86 -11.73 0.18 -9.90
CA ARG A 86 -10.83 -0.69 -9.14
C ARG A 86 -9.40 -0.20 -9.22
N SER A 87 -8.65 -0.39 -8.14
CA SER A 87 -7.22 -0.12 -8.07
C SER A 87 -6.41 -1.35 -8.52
N LEU A 88 -5.15 -1.14 -8.90
CA LEU A 88 -4.24 -2.26 -9.13
C LEU A 88 -3.84 -2.94 -7.80
N ASP A 89 -3.85 -2.17 -6.69
CA ASP A 89 -3.67 -2.69 -5.33
C ASP A 89 -4.67 -3.81 -5.01
N GLU A 90 -5.92 -3.69 -5.44
CA GLU A 90 -6.94 -4.73 -5.29
C GLU A 90 -6.51 -6.03 -5.96
N LEU A 91 -6.05 -5.99 -7.21
CA LEU A 91 -5.64 -7.20 -7.93
C LEU A 91 -4.41 -7.85 -7.29
N ILE A 92 -3.42 -7.04 -6.92
CA ILE A 92 -2.21 -7.51 -6.22
C ILE A 92 -2.60 -8.20 -4.91
N LEU A 93 -3.48 -7.57 -4.11
CA LEU A 93 -3.89 -8.13 -2.84
C LEU A 93 -4.75 -9.39 -3.00
N MET A 94 -5.67 -9.43 -3.99
CA MET A 94 -6.42 -10.64 -4.32
C MET A 94 -5.48 -11.82 -4.59
N LYS A 95 -4.41 -11.55 -5.35
CA LYS A 95 -3.41 -12.55 -5.72
C LYS A 95 -2.58 -12.99 -4.53
N LEU A 96 -2.10 -12.06 -3.70
CA LEU A 96 -1.41 -12.39 -2.45
C LEU A 96 -2.30 -13.20 -1.49
N VAL A 97 -3.59 -12.86 -1.36
CA VAL A 97 -4.55 -13.63 -0.55
C VAL A 97 -4.66 -15.06 -1.08
N LYS A 98 -4.77 -15.25 -2.40
CA LYS A 98 -4.81 -16.59 -3.00
C LYS A 98 -3.51 -17.38 -2.85
N LEU A 99 -2.36 -16.72 -2.86
CA LEU A 99 -1.07 -17.36 -2.61
C LEU A 99 -0.94 -17.83 -1.16
N VAL A 100 -1.28 -16.96 -0.21
CA VAL A 100 -1.19 -17.25 1.23
C VAL A 100 -2.27 -18.23 1.67
N TYR A 101 -3.49 -18.09 1.14
CA TYR A 101 -4.68 -18.86 1.50
C TYR A 101 -5.42 -19.32 0.23
N PRO A 102 -4.99 -20.42 -0.42
CA PRO A 102 -5.58 -20.89 -1.68
C PRO A 102 -7.09 -21.15 -1.62
N ALA A 103 -7.58 -21.59 -0.46
CA ALA A 103 -9.00 -21.88 -0.21
C ALA A 103 -9.87 -20.63 0.01
N ALA A 104 -9.28 -19.43 0.19
CA ALA A 104 -10.04 -18.21 0.46
C ALA A 104 -10.98 -17.87 -0.70
N LEU A 105 -12.23 -17.53 -0.41
CA LEU A 105 -13.16 -16.98 -1.40
C LEU A 105 -13.04 -15.46 -1.37
N ILE A 106 -12.90 -14.84 -2.54
CA ILE A 106 -12.68 -13.40 -2.64
C ILE A 106 -13.75 -12.79 -3.53
N THR A 107 -14.51 -11.85 -2.97
CA THR A 107 -15.51 -11.05 -3.67
C THR A 107 -15.01 -9.60 -3.75
N PRO A 108 -14.59 -9.12 -4.93
CA PRO A 108 -14.24 -7.72 -5.08
C PRO A 108 -15.49 -6.85 -5.02
N GLN A 109 -15.35 -5.62 -4.51
CA GLN A 109 -16.35 -4.57 -4.66
C GLN A 109 -17.72 -4.99 -4.04
N MET A 110 -17.69 -5.62 -2.86
CA MET A 110 -18.85 -6.17 -2.15
C MET A 110 -19.73 -5.06 -1.57
N LYS A 111 -21.03 -5.05 -1.91
CA LYS A 111 -21.95 -4.00 -1.45
C LYS A 111 -22.24 -4.10 0.06
N ALA A 112 -22.17 -2.94 0.73
CA ALA A 112 -22.47 -2.75 2.15
C ALA A 112 -23.51 -1.61 2.29
N GLY A 113 -24.76 -1.87 1.91
CA GLY A 113 -25.80 -0.84 1.84
C GLY A 113 -25.54 0.17 0.72
N ARG A 114 -25.32 1.44 1.06
CA ARG A 114 -24.90 2.49 0.11
C ARG A 114 -23.39 2.57 -0.07
N LEU A 115 -22.64 1.87 0.78
CA LEU A 115 -21.20 1.76 0.71
C LEU A 115 -20.82 0.45 0.01
N GLN A 116 -19.53 0.29 -0.24
CA GLN A 116 -18.96 -0.87 -0.87
C GLN A 116 -17.60 -1.13 -0.25
N ALA A 117 -17.32 -2.39 0.05
CA ALA A 117 -16.02 -2.87 0.48
C ALA A 117 -15.17 -3.17 -0.76
N ASP A 118 -13.91 -2.74 -0.81
CA ASP A 118 -13.03 -2.97 -1.96
C ASP A 118 -12.77 -4.46 -2.18
N LEU A 119 -12.48 -5.19 -1.10
CA LEU A 119 -12.42 -6.66 -1.12
C LEU A 119 -13.19 -7.25 0.06
N PHE A 120 -13.82 -8.38 -0.17
CA PHE A 120 -14.43 -9.21 0.87
C PHE A 120 -13.85 -10.62 0.77
N VAL A 121 -13.21 -11.08 1.84
CA VAL A 121 -12.47 -12.34 1.88
C VAL A 121 -13.09 -13.27 2.92
N GLU A 122 -13.47 -14.46 2.48
CA GLU A 122 -13.97 -15.53 3.34
C GLU A 122 -12.94 -16.65 3.38
N LEU A 123 -12.54 -17.03 4.59
CA LEU A 123 -11.65 -18.16 4.83
C LEU A 123 -12.18 -18.92 6.04
N GLU A 124 -12.56 -20.18 5.81
CA GLU A 124 -13.20 -21.02 6.82
C GLU A 124 -14.40 -20.31 7.45
N ASN A 125 -14.38 -20.05 8.76
CA ASN A 125 -15.45 -19.38 9.49
C ASN A 125 -15.20 -17.88 9.72
N LYS A 126 -14.16 -17.30 9.11
CA LYS A 126 -13.83 -15.87 9.25
C LYS A 126 -14.08 -15.11 7.96
N ARG A 127 -14.79 -13.99 8.10
CA ARG A 127 -15.09 -13.02 7.03
C ARG A 127 -14.39 -11.71 7.35
N ILE A 128 -13.72 -11.12 6.37
CA ILE A 128 -13.04 -9.84 6.50
C ILE A 128 -13.35 -9.00 5.26
N ALA A 129 -13.85 -7.78 5.49
CA ALA A 129 -13.86 -6.73 4.48
C ALA A 129 -12.53 -5.97 4.53
N ILE A 130 -12.03 -5.51 3.38
CA ILE A 130 -10.82 -4.71 3.26
C ILE A 130 -11.15 -3.44 2.50
N GLU A 131 -10.68 -2.31 3.02
CA GLU A 131 -10.83 -0.97 2.42
C GLU A 131 -9.48 -0.33 2.16
N PHE A 132 -9.16 -0.02 0.90
CA PHE A 132 -7.90 0.62 0.55
C PHE A 132 -7.95 2.13 0.80
N PHE A 133 -7.01 2.60 1.60
CA PHE A 133 -6.90 4.03 1.92
C PHE A 133 -5.64 4.61 1.30
N GLY A 134 -5.81 5.17 0.09
CA GLY A 134 -4.78 5.97 -0.56
C GLY A 134 -4.52 7.31 0.14
N PRO A 135 -3.50 8.08 -0.29
CA PRO A 135 -3.19 9.40 0.30
C PRO A 135 -4.36 10.39 0.33
N SER A 136 -5.30 10.28 -0.61
CA SER A 136 -6.53 11.09 -0.70
C SER A 136 -7.42 11.04 0.54
N HIS A 137 -7.32 9.97 1.33
CA HIS A 137 -8.11 9.77 2.54
C HIS A 137 -7.54 10.53 3.75
N PHE A 138 -6.31 11.05 3.63
CA PHE A 138 -5.59 11.72 4.72
C PHE A 138 -5.15 13.15 4.35
N ILE A 139 -5.12 13.46 3.05
CA ILE A 139 -4.73 14.77 2.51
C ILE A 139 -5.84 15.28 1.58
N PRO A 140 -6.40 16.48 1.82
CA PRO A 140 -7.50 17.02 1.02
C PRO A 140 -7.11 17.16 -0.46
N GLN A 141 -7.94 16.65 -1.35
CA GLN A 141 -7.80 16.86 -2.80
C GLN A 141 -8.75 17.91 -3.37
N TYR A 142 -9.87 18.13 -2.68
CA TYR A 142 -10.95 19.02 -3.06
C TYR A 142 -11.43 19.78 -1.81
N PRO A 143 -12.17 20.89 -1.96
CA PRO A 143 -12.79 21.58 -0.84
C PRO A 143 -13.78 20.64 -0.15
N GLY A 144 -13.42 20.15 1.03
CA GLY A 144 -14.21 19.20 1.81
C GLY A 144 -13.46 18.76 3.04
N GLU A 145 -14.20 18.52 4.12
CA GLU A 145 -13.63 17.97 5.34
C GLU A 145 -13.34 16.48 5.15
N LEU A 146 -12.13 16.05 5.51
CA LEU A 146 -11.80 14.64 5.54
C LEU A 146 -12.48 13.99 6.74
N LYS A 147 -13.05 12.81 6.50
CA LYS A 147 -13.65 12.00 7.56
C LYS A 147 -12.62 11.05 8.15
N PRO A 148 -12.64 10.80 9.46
CA PRO A 148 -11.84 9.75 10.07
C PRO A 148 -12.12 8.39 9.41
N PRO A 149 -11.09 7.52 9.24
CA PRO A 149 -11.27 6.17 8.68
C PRO A 149 -12.36 5.34 9.39
N ASP A 150 -12.50 5.54 10.69
CA ASP A 150 -13.41 4.81 11.58
C ASP A 150 -14.88 4.94 11.21
N GLU A 151 -15.30 6.09 10.67
CA GLU A 151 -16.69 6.28 10.23
C GLU A 151 -17.06 5.29 9.12
N ARG A 152 -16.17 5.14 8.13
CA ARG A 152 -16.39 4.25 6.99
C ARG A 152 -16.21 2.79 7.39
N ARG A 153 -15.18 2.49 8.18
CA ARG A 153 -14.93 1.18 8.77
C ARG A 153 -16.18 0.66 9.49
N SER A 154 -16.64 1.39 10.50
CA SER A 154 -17.78 0.99 11.35
C SER A 154 -19.08 0.81 10.55
N ALA A 155 -19.30 1.66 9.53
CA ALA A 155 -20.47 1.56 8.67
C ALA A 155 -20.46 0.28 7.81
N ILE A 156 -19.29 -0.15 7.31
CA ILE A 156 -19.14 -1.40 6.56
C ILE A 156 -19.31 -2.60 7.50
N GLU A 157 -18.65 -2.59 8.66
CA GLU A 157 -18.74 -3.67 9.66
C GLU A 157 -20.18 -3.94 10.09
N THR A 158 -20.91 -2.86 10.39
CA THR A 158 -22.33 -2.94 10.78
C THR A 158 -23.19 -3.56 9.68
N LYS A 159 -22.88 -3.29 8.40
CA LYS A 159 -23.69 -3.76 7.26
C LYS A 159 -23.34 -5.18 6.82
N LEU A 160 -22.07 -5.57 6.90
CA LEU A 160 -21.61 -6.89 6.48
C LEU A 160 -21.55 -7.89 7.65
N ASN A 161 -21.68 -7.41 8.89
CA ASN A 161 -21.54 -8.20 10.11
C ASN A 161 -20.22 -8.98 10.14
N CYS A 162 -19.13 -8.29 9.81
CA CYS A 162 -17.77 -8.80 9.82
C CYS A 162 -16.78 -7.67 10.13
N GLU A 163 -15.54 -8.03 10.43
CA GLU A 163 -14.43 -7.07 10.57
C GLU A 163 -14.19 -6.34 9.24
N CYS A 164 -13.89 -5.04 9.31
CA CYS A 164 -13.44 -4.24 8.17
C CYS A 164 -12.03 -3.71 8.44
N VAL A 165 -11.05 -4.26 7.75
CA VAL A 165 -9.66 -3.83 7.87
C VAL A 165 -9.41 -2.69 6.88
N VAL A 166 -9.03 -1.53 7.39
CA VAL A 166 -8.51 -0.45 6.55
C VAL A 166 -7.06 -0.79 6.19
N TRP A 167 -6.77 -0.84 4.89
CA TRP A 167 -5.43 -1.05 4.34
C TRP A 167 -4.86 0.28 3.83
N PRO A 168 -4.13 1.02 4.68
CA PRO A 168 -3.59 2.30 4.25
C PRO A 168 -2.36 2.11 3.35
N TYR A 169 -2.09 3.10 2.50
CA TYR A 169 -1.04 3.03 1.46
C TYR A 169 0.40 2.82 1.99
N TRP A 170 0.64 2.98 3.30
CA TRP A 170 1.93 2.71 3.93
C TRP A 170 2.06 1.28 4.48
N ILE A 171 0.99 0.48 4.46
CA ILE A 171 1.05 -0.94 4.79
C ILE A 171 1.36 -1.73 3.51
N GLN A 172 2.49 -2.43 3.52
CA GLN A 172 3.03 -3.11 2.35
C GLN A 172 2.08 -4.20 1.86
N ARG A 173 1.89 -4.32 0.54
CA ARG A 173 1.18 -5.47 -0.05
C ARG A 173 2.11 -6.67 -0.03
N CYS A 174 2.09 -7.47 1.05
CA CYS A 174 2.97 -8.62 1.21
C CYS A 174 2.32 -9.78 1.97
N GLU A 175 2.93 -10.96 1.88
CA GLU A 175 2.43 -12.16 2.53
C GLU A 175 2.25 -11.99 4.05
N SER A 176 3.22 -11.40 4.74
CA SER A 176 3.15 -11.20 6.19
C SER A 176 1.94 -10.36 6.60
N ASN A 177 1.63 -9.30 5.85
CA ASN A 177 0.45 -8.47 6.11
C ASN A 177 -0.87 -9.18 5.79
N VAL A 178 -0.89 -10.02 4.75
CA VAL A 178 -2.05 -10.90 4.47
C VAL A 178 -2.24 -11.91 5.59
N ARG A 179 -1.16 -12.51 6.10
CA ARG A 179 -1.22 -13.44 7.24
C ARG A 179 -1.77 -12.76 8.49
N ALA A 180 -1.35 -11.53 8.77
CA ALA A 180 -1.82 -10.73 9.90
C ALA A 180 -3.34 -10.48 9.92
N LEU A 181 -4.04 -10.57 8.78
CA LEU A 181 -5.51 -10.47 8.73
C LEU A 181 -6.19 -11.59 9.56
N TYR A 182 -5.62 -12.79 9.54
CA TYR A 182 -6.19 -14.00 10.17
C TYR A 182 -5.38 -14.51 11.36
N GLN A 183 -4.11 -14.10 11.47
CA GLN A 183 -3.18 -14.52 12.52
C GLN A 183 -2.68 -13.27 13.27
N PRO A 184 -3.35 -12.89 14.38
CA PRO A 184 -3.03 -11.66 15.10
C PRO A 184 -1.62 -11.60 15.70
N SER A 185 -0.88 -12.71 15.74
CA SER A 185 0.51 -12.75 16.19
C SER A 185 1.53 -12.47 15.07
N THR A 186 1.10 -12.43 13.81
CA THR A 186 2.01 -12.21 12.68
C THR A 186 2.44 -10.75 12.62
N VAL A 187 3.77 -10.55 12.60
CA VAL A 187 4.38 -9.22 12.50
C VAL A 187 4.39 -8.79 11.03
N GLY A 188 3.59 -7.77 10.73
CA GLY A 188 3.50 -7.18 9.41
C GLY A 188 4.60 -6.15 9.12
N LYS A 189 4.50 -5.53 7.93
CA LYS A 189 5.47 -4.56 7.41
C LYS A 189 4.79 -3.26 6.98
N ALA A 190 5.24 -2.14 7.54
CA ALA A 190 5.00 -0.82 6.95
C ALA A 190 6.13 -0.49 5.98
N SER A 191 5.78 -0.01 4.78
CA SER A 191 6.74 0.40 3.78
C SER A 191 6.14 1.41 2.82
N VAL A 192 6.83 2.54 2.66
CA VAL A 192 6.55 3.53 1.61
C VAL A 192 7.72 3.58 0.64
N TRP A 193 7.46 3.46 -0.67
CA TRP A 193 8.51 3.37 -1.68
C TRP A 193 8.40 4.41 -2.81
N SER A 194 7.21 4.93 -3.11
CA SER A 194 7.01 5.83 -4.25
C SER A 194 5.95 6.89 -4.01
N THR A 195 5.77 7.40 -2.79
CA THR A 195 4.72 8.39 -2.50
C THR A 195 5.32 9.78 -2.27
N LYS A 196 4.57 10.82 -2.64
CA LYS A 196 4.85 12.22 -2.25
C LYS A 196 4.10 12.65 -0.99
N ALA A 197 3.21 11.80 -0.50
CA ALA A 197 2.45 12.01 0.74
C ALA A 197 3.21 11.41 1.92
N HIS A 198 3.35 12.20 2.97
CA HIS A 198 4.01 11.81 4.22
C HIS A 198 3.15 12.14 5.42
N PHE A 199 3.46 11.57 6.58
CA PHE A 199 2.61 11.68 7.76
C PHE A 199 2.42 13.12 8.26
N GLY A 200 3.43 13.99 8.11
CA GLY A 200 3.29 15.41 8.44
C GLY A 200 2.37 16.18 7.48
N ASP A 201 2.06 15.62 6.31
CA ASP A 201 1.11 16.22 5.36
C ASP A 201 -0.36 15.93 5.75
N PHE A 202 -0.61 15.03 6.72
CA PHE A 202 -1.97 14.63 7.09
C PHE A 202 -2.68 15.76 7.85
N VAL A 203 -3.97 15.96 7.54
CA VAL A 203 -4.70 17.13 8.04
C VAL A 203 -5.52 16.89 9.30
N LEU A 204 -5.89 15.63 9.58
CA LEU A 204 -6.70 15.28 10.76
C LEU A 204 -5.93 15.61 12.05
N PRO A 205 -6.56 16.24 13.06
CA PRO A 205 -5.87 16.67 14.28
C PRO A 205 -5.17 15.54 15.04
N ASP A 206 -5.75 14.34 15.01
CA ASP A 206 -5.34 13.11 15.69
C ASP A 206 -4.61 12.12 14.77
N SER A 207 -4.03 12.62 13.66
CA SER A 207 -3.33 11.80 12.66
C SER A 207 -2.33 10.81 13.25
N ALA A 208 -1.60 11.19 14.31
CA ALA A 208 -0.66 10.31 15.00
C ALA A 208 -1.31 9.04 15.55
N GLU A 209 -2.45 9.16 16.24
CA GLU A 209 -3.16 8.00 16.79
C GLU A 209 -3.80 7.15 15.68
N ILE A 210 -4.37 7.80 14.66
CA ILE A 210 -4.92 7.09 13.49
C ILE A 210 -3.85 6.24 12.80
N ILE A 211 -2.65 6.79 12.56
CA ILE A 211 -1.56 6.04 11.94
C ILE A 211 -1.17 4.84 12.80
N VAL A 212 -1.10 5.02 14.12
CA VAL A 212 -0.73 3.95 15.05
C VAL A 212 -1.80 2.86 15.09
N ASP A 213 -3.08 3.20 15.24
CA ASP A 213 -4.21 2.24 15.23
C ASP A 213 -4.19 1.39 13.97
N LEU A 214 -4.16 2.05 12.80
CA LEU A 214 -4.17 1.37 11.51
C LEU A 214 -2.93 0.47 11.32
N SER A 215 -1.77 0.89 11.83
CA SER A 215 -0.53 0.10 11.70
C SER A 215 -0.46 -1.04 12.72
N GLN A 216 -1.01 -0.87 13.91
CA GLN A 216 -1.10 -1.90 14.95
C GLN A 216 -1.97 -3.06 14.53
N ARG A 217 -3.00 -2.83 13.72
CA ARG A 217 -3.81 -3.93 13.17
C ARG A 217 -2.97 -4.97 12.41
N PHE A 218 -1.85 -4.55 11.82
CA PHE A 218 -0.90 -5.42 11.13
C PHE A 218 0.32 -5.78 11.99
N ASN A 219 0.35 -5.41 13.26
CA ASN A 219 1.54 -5.47 14.13
C ASN A 219 2.77 -4.82 13.49
N ALA A 220 2.57 -3.77 12.69
CA ALA A 220 3.63 -3.12 11.91
C ALA A 220 4.32 -1.97 12.68
N VAL A 221 3.96 -1.74 13.94
CA VAL A 221 4.64 -0.80 14.83
C VAL A 221 5.74 -1.56 15.60
N GLY A 222 7.00 -1.22 15.35
CA GLY A 222 8.14 -1.82 16.05
C GLY A 222 8.39 -1.21 17.42
N THR A 223 9.31 -1.82 18.18
CA THR A 223 9.85 -1.25 19.43
C THR A 223 10.49 0.12 19.23
N GLU A 224 11.09 0.34 18.06
CA GLU A 224 11.68 1.61 17.62
C GLU A 224 10.66 2.52 16.91
N GLY A 225 9.36 2.19 16.97
CA GLY A 225 8.30 2.91 16.27
C GLY A 225 8.13 2.49 14.81
N ILE A 226 7.76 3.45 13.96
CA ILE A 226 7.35 3.23 12.56
C ILE A 226 8.26 3.93 11.55
N GLY A 227 9.20 4.78 11.99
CA GLY A 227 10.14 5.48 11.10
C GLY A 227 10.97 4.57 10.18
N TYR A 228 11.15 3.31 10.56
CA TYR A 228 11.81 2.29 9.72
C TYR A 228 11.16 2.15 8.33
N MET A 229 9.88 2.50 8.17
CA MET A 229 9.13 2.36 6.92
C MET A 229 9.68 3.21 5.78
N TYR A 230 10.63 4.11 6.03
CA TYR A 230 11.36 4.89 5.01
C TYR A 230 12.72 4.29 4.62
N LEU A 231 13.19 3.26 5.33
CA LEU A 231 14.50 2.63 5.15
C LEU A 231 14.38 1.20 4.57
N ALA A 232 15.52 0.61 4.21
CA ALA A 232 15.65 -0.78 3.76
C ALA A 232 15.88 -1.78 4.91
N THR A 233 15.61 -1.39 6.17
CA THR A 233 16.02 -2.18 7.35
C THR A 233 15.14 -3.40 7.62
N ARG A 234 13.86 -3.36 7.22
CA ARG A 234 12.89 -4.46 7.43
C ARG A 234 12.39 -5.11 6.13
N THR A 235 12.78 -4.55 4.99
CA THR A 235 12.44 -5.04 3.65
C THR A 235 13.71 -4.99 2.83
N LYS A 236 14.34 -6.16 2.62
CA LYS A 236 15.72 -6.30 2.16
C LYS A 236 16.01 -5.57 0.84
N ASN A 237 15.13 -5.72 -0.14
CA ASN A 237 15.33 -5.22 -1.50
C ASN A 237 14.52 -3.93 -1.78
N LYS A 238 14.18 -3.20 -0.73
CA LYS A 238 13.45 -1.93 -0.84
C LYS A 238 14.44 -0.76 -0.91
N PRO A 239 14.24 0.20 -1.82
CA PRO A 239 15.04 1.43 -1.82
C PRO A 239 14.73 2.30 -0.60
N VAL A 240 15.74 3.04 -0.13
CA VAL A 240 15.52 4.14 0.83
C VAL A 240 14.63 5.20 0.19
N HIS A 241 13.61 5.65 0.91
CA HIS A 241 12.66 6.61 0.36
C HIS A 241 13.36 7.94 0.03
N PRO A 242 13.11 8.56 -1.15
CA PRO A 242 13.81 9.77 -1.57
C PRO A 242 13.73 10.96 -0.59
N ILE A 243 12.67 11.03 0.23
CA ILE A 243 12.53 12.07 1.25
C ILE A 243 13.64 12.03 2.29
N VAL A 244 14.16 10.85 2.65
CA VAL A 244 15.23 10.69 3.64
C VAL A 244 16.48 11.43 3.15
N LYS A 245 16.90 11.17 1.91
CA LYS A 245 18.03 11.86 1.28
C LYS A 245 17.81 13.37 1.22
N ARG A 246 16.60 13.82 0.85
CA ARG A 246 16.29 15.25 0.77
C ARG A 246 16.36 15.95 2.14
N ILE A 247 15.96 15.29 3.22
CA ILE A 247 16.10 15.82 4.58
C ILE A 247 17.57 15.90 4.99
N LEU A 248 18.34 14.83 4.76
CA LEU A 248 19.78 14.80 5.06
C LEU A 248 20.57 15.87 4.29
N GLU A 249 20.12 16.24 3.08
CA GLU A 249 20.70 17.32 2.28
C GLU A 249 20.16 18.73 2.63
N GLY A 250 19.29 18.86 3.64
CA GLY A 250 18.68 20.14 4.05
C GLY A 250 17.65 20.70 3.05
N LYS A 251 17.19 19.89 2.08
CA LYS A 251 16.23 20.28 1.03
C LYS A 251 14.77 20.08 1.42
N GLU A 252 14.52 19.38 2.52
CA GLU A 252 13.21 19.13 3.11
C GLU A 252 13.35 19.12 4.65
N ARG A 253 12.26 19.40 5.35
CA ARG A 253 12.21 19.45 6.81
C ARG A 253 11.77 18.09 7.40
N SER A 254 12.37 17.68 8.50
CA SER A 254 12.09 16.38 9.16
C SER A 254 10.65 16.27 9.67
N GLU A 255 10.05 17.39 10.04
CA GLU A 255 8.68 17.56 10.53
C GLU A 255 7.65 17.08 9.53
N ARG A 256 8.01 17.00 8.24
CA ARG A 256 7.16 16.43 7.20
C ARG A 256 6.91 14.93 7.38
N LEU A 257 7.72 14.25 8.19
CA LEU A 257 7.54 12.84 8.57
C LEU A 257 6.80 12.66 9.91
N ILE A 258 6.55 13.74 10.65
CA ILE A 258 5.95 13.70 11.99
C ILE A 258 4.48 14.14 11.88
N PRO A 259 3.51 13.27 12.22
CA PRO A 259 2.10 13.61 12.11
C PRO A 259 1.64 14.64 13.16
N LYS A 260 0.49 15.28 12.89
CA LYS A 260 -0.23 16.10 13.86
C LYS A 260 -0.77 15.25 15.02
N GLY A 261 -0.99 15.91 16.16
CA GLY A 261 -1.49 15.25 17.38
C GLY A 261 -0.46 14.32 18.03
N ASN A 262 0.81 14.45 17.69
CA ASN A 262 1.86 13.57 18.18
C ASN A 262 2.26 13.87 19.64
N ALA A 263 2.10 12.86 20.51
CA ALA A 263 2.63 12.85 21.87
C ALA A 263 3.85 11.92 22.05
N ARG A 264 4.27 11.20 21.00
CA ARG A 264 5.40 10.27 21.00
C ARG A 264 6.71 11.00 20.67
N PRO A 265 7.88 10.50 21.13
CA PRO A 265 9.17 11.09 20.77
C PRO A 265 9.39 11.07 19.24
N SER A 266 10.26 11.96 18.75
CA SER A 266 10.64 12.01 17.33
C SER A 266 11.11 10.65 16.80
N SER A 267 11.77 9.86 17.66
CA SER A 267 12.35 8.56 17.34
C SER A 267 11.35 7.52 16.94
N PHE A 268 10.11 7.70 17.35
CA PHE A 268 9.03 6.84 16.91
C PHE A 268 8.71 7.02 15.42
N TRP A 269 8.90 8.22 14.87
CA TRP A 269 8.47 8.62 13.52
C TRP A 269 9.61 8.76 12.54
N LEU A 270 10.79 9.15 13.02
CA LEU A 270 11.93 9.44 12.20
C LEU A 270 12.83 8.20 12.04
N PRO A 271 13.39 7.99 10.84
CA PRO A 271 14.54 7.10 10.67
C PRO A 271 15.71 7.55 11.55
N GLU A 272 16.46 6.59 12.11
CA GLU A 272 17.61 6.87 12.99
C GLU A 272 18.64 7.82 12.37
N CYS A 273 18.89 7.72 11.06
CA CYS A 273 19.82 8.60 10.37
C CYS A 273 19.38 10.08 10.35
N ILE A 274 18.08 10.36 10.42
CA ILE A 274 17.55 11.72 10.50
C ILE A 274 17.61 12.22 11.95
N GLU A 275 17.36 11.35 12.92
CA GLU A 275 17.42 11.72 14.33
C GLU A 275 18.81 12.21 14.77
N ARG A 276 19.85 11.50 14.35
CA ARG A 276 21.24 11.88 14.67
C ARG A 276 21.58 13.27 14.13
N LEU A 277 21.09 13.61 12.93
CA LEU A 277 21.27 14.94 12.33
C LEU A 277 20.63 16.05 13.19
N SER A 278 19.42 15.79 13.72
CA SER A 278 18.71 16.74 14.59
C SER A 278 19.41 16.96 15.93
N ALA A 279 20.05 15.91 16.47
CA ALA A 279 20.81 16.00 17.71
C ALA A 279 22.15 16.74 17.56
N GLU A 280 22.80 16.65 16.39
CA GLU A 280 24.07 17.36 16.09
C GLU A 280 23.87 18.84 15.75
N SER A 281 22.62 19.26 15.47
CA SER A 281 22.27 20.63 15.08
C SER A 281 21.67 21.47 16.23
N ALA A 282 21.50 20.88 17.42
CA ALA A 282 20.93 21.48 18.63
C ALA A 282 22.03 21.83 19.66
#